data_AF-A0A3M4VZE6-F1
#
_entry.id   AF-A0A3M4VZE6-F1
#
_cell.length_a   1.000
_cell.length_b   1.000
_cell.length_c   1.000
_cell.angle_alpha   90.00
_cell.angle_beta   90.00
_cell.angle_gamma   90.00
#
_symmetry.space_group_name_H-M   'P 1'
#
loop_
_entity.id
_entity.type
_entity.pdbx_description
1 polymer ?
#
loop_
_entity_poly.entity_id
_entity_poly.type
_entity_poly.pdbx_seq_one_letter_code
_entity_poly.pdbx_strand_id
1 'polypeptide(L)'
;MNCYRSEGERQYLEHRKAELEKTIKAVALKNDSPVGEIKTYKGVQYQMNQRGNFLCINPRPELEGVFTTAFILHNVVDELERLKPKK
;
A
#
# COMPACT_ATOMS: atom_id res chain seq x y z
N MET A 1 9.93 3.92 39.33
CA MET A 1 11.20 4.52 38.88
C MET A 1 10.89 5.74 38.01
N ASN A 2 11.10 6.96 38.50
CA ASN A 2 11.01 8.17 37.67
C ASN A 2 12.39 8.39 37.02
N CYS A 3 12.52 8.06 35.74
CA CYS A 3 13.73 8.38 34.99
C CYS A 3 13.76 9.88 34.72
N TYR A 4 14.50 10.62 35.55
CA TYR A 4 14.85 12.01 35.27
C TYR A 4 15.78 12.01 34.05
N ARG A 5 15.21 12.28 32.87
CA ARG A 5 16.00 12.46 31.65
C ARG A 5 16.54 13.87 31.64
N SER A 6 17.83 14.02 31.39
CA SER A 6 18.44 15.33 31.20
C SER A 6 17.77 16.07 30.04
N GLU A 7 17.77 17.40 30.07
CA GLU A 7 17.16 18.22 29.02
C GLU A 7 17.77 17.92 27.64
N GLY A 8 19.08 17.67 27.57
CA GLY A 8 19.76 17.25 26.35
C GLY A 8 19.32 15.87 25.85
N GLU A 9 19.02 14.93 26.76
CA GLU A 9 18.49 13.61 26.37
C GLU A 9 17.05 13.72 25.84
N ARG A 10 16.23 14.64 26.38
CA ARG A 10 14.87 14.89 25.88
C ARG A 10 14.92 15.46 24.46
N GLN A 11 15.72 16.51 24.24
CA GLN A 11 15.88 17.14 22.93
C GLN A 11 16.44 16.15 21.89
N TYR A 12 17.44 15.33 22.26
CA TYR A 12 17.98 14.30 21.38
C TYR A 12 16.92 13.27 20.98
N LEU A 13 16.11 12.80 21.94
CA LEU A 13 15.06 11.83 21.68
C LEU A 13 13.92 12.42 20.84
N GLU A 14 13.58 13.69 21.04
CA GLU A 14 12.58 14.40 20.24
C GLU A 14 13.06 14.58 18.80
N HIS A 15 14.32 14.98 18.59
CA HIS A 15 14.91 15.07 17.26
C HIS A 15 14.92 13.70 16.56
N ARG A 16 15.40 12.65 17.26
CA ARG A 16 15.40 11.27 16.75
C ARG A 16 14.02 10.78 16.36
N LYS A 17 12.99 11.08 17.17
CA LYS A 17 11.60 10.73 16.86
C LYS A 17 11.13 11.42 15.58
N ALA A 18 11.36 12.73 15.47
CA ALA A 18 10.96 13.49 14.29
C ALA A 18 11.66 12.98 13.01
N GLU A 19 12.94 12.63 13.09
CA GLU A 19 13.66 12.01 11.97
C GLU A 19 13.09 10.64 11.61
N LEU A 20 12.82 9.79 12.60
CA LEU A 20 12.23 8.48 12.38
C LEU A 20 10.86 8.59 11.70
N GLU A 21 10.01 9.51 12.14
CA GLU A 21 8.70 9.75 11.52
C GLU A 21 8.82 10.20 10.07
N LYS A 22 9.79 11.06 9.75
CA LYS A 22 10.08 11.46 8.35
C LYS A 22 10.53 10.25 7.52
N THR A 23 11.42 9.42 8.07
CA THR A 23 11.88 8.20 7.37
C THR A 23 10.74 7.22 7.15
N ILE A 24 9.90 6.95 8.15
CA ILE A 24 8.76 6.04 8.03
C ILE A 24 7.81 6.53 6.92
N LYS A 25 7.48 7.82 6.90
CA LYS A 25 6.63 8.41 5.84
C LYS A 25 7.28 8.26 4.46
N ALA A 26 8.56 8.57 4.33
CA ALA A 26 9.29 8.44 3.07
C ALA A 26 9.34 6.99 2.57
N VAL A 27 9.55 6.02 3.48
CA VAL A 27 9.54 4.59 3.17
C VAL A 27 8.15 4.12 2.75
N ALA A 28 7.09 4.57 3.44
CA ALA A 28 5.72 4.24 3.06
C ALA A 28 5.38 4.71 1.64
N LEU A 29 5.72 5.96 1.30
CA LEU A 29 5.51 6.52 -0.04
C LEU A 29 6.29 5.75 -1.11
N LYS A 30 7.56 5.43 -0.83
CA LYS A 30 8.39 4.67 -1.76
C LYS A 30 7.85 3.26 -2.00
N ASN A 31 7.38 2.61 -0.92
CA ASN A 31 6.84 1.26 -0.97
C ASN A 31 5.52 1.15 -1.73
N ASP A 32 4.71 2.21 -1.68
CA ASP A 32 3.43 2.28 -2.39
C ASP A 32 3.59 2.67 -3.87
N SER A 33 4.76 3.21 -4.24
CA SER A 33 5.03 3.61 -5.62
C SER A 33 4.82 2.45 -6.59
N PRO A 34 4.02 2.66 -7.65
CA PRO A 34 3.84 1.67 -8.70
C PRO A 34 5.15 1.43 -9.45
N VAL A 35 5.38 0.18 -9.83
CA VAL A 35 6.56 -0.30 -10.58
C VAL A 35 6.16 -1.35 -11.62
N GLY A 36 6.98 -1.44 -12.67
CA GLY A 36 6.75 -2.38 -13.77
C GLY A 36 5.65 -1.93 -14.72
N GLU A 37 5.20 -2.86 -15.57
CA GLU A 37 4.20 -2.57 -16.61
C GLU A 37 2.76 -2.67 -16.07
N ILE A 38 1.88 -1.86 -16.66
CA ILE A 38 0.45 -1.93 -16.42
C ILE A 38 -0.10 -3.16 -17.15
N LYS A 39 -0.76 -4.04 -16.41
CA LYS A 39 -1.44 -5.22 -16.96
C LYS A 39 -2.93 -5.00 -16.96
N THR A 40 -3.60 -5.56 -17.98
CA THR A 40 -5.06 -5.49 -18.10
C THR A 40 -5.64 -6.89 -18.02
N TYR A 41 -6.66 -7.08 -17.17
CA TYR A 41 -7.43 -8.31 -17.07
C TYR A 41 -8.92 -7.97 -17.02
N LYS A 42 -9.69 -8.44 -18.00
CA LYS A 42 -11.16 -8.21 -18.09
C LYS A 42 -11.57 -6.73 -17.91
N GLY A 43 -10.77 -5.83 -18.49
CA GLY A 43 -10.97 -4.38 -18.41
C GLY A 43 -10.50 -3.73 -17.10
N VAL A 44 -9.95 -4.49 -16.15
CA VAL A 44 -9.30 -3.96 -14.94
C VAL A 44 -7.81 -3.79 -15.20
N GLN A 45 -7.32 -2.56 -15.03
CA GLN A 45 -5.90 -2.23 -15.12
C GLN A 45 -5.27 -2.31 -13.73
N TYR A 46 -4.19 -3.06 -13.61
CA TYR A 46 -3.47 -3.25 -12.35
C TYR A 46 -1.95 -3.23 -12.58
N GLN A 47 -1.22 -2.88 -11.54
CA GLN A 47 0.24 -2.75 -11.55
C GLN A 47 0.82 -3.20 -10.23
N MET A 48 2.09 -3.59 -10.22
CA MET A 48 2.80 -3.99 -9.00
C MET A 48 3.35 -2.75 -8.29
N ASN A 49 3.49 -2.78 -6.97
CA ASN A 49 4.24 -1.77 -6.21
C ASN A 49 5.61 -2.31 -5.76
N GLN A 50 6.44 -1.47 -5.13
CA GLN A 50 7.79 -1.88 -4.70
C GLN A 50 7.81 -3.02 -3.67
N ARG A 51 6.69 -3.28 -2.98
CA ARG A 51 6.55 -4.42 -2.06
C ARG A 51 6.14 -5.71 -2.75
N GLY A 52 5.88 -5.64 -4.04
CA GLY A 52 5.40 -6.76 -4.85
C GLY A 52 3.91 -7.05 -4.74
N ASN A 53 3.14 -6.09 -4.21
CA ASN A 53 1.69 -6.18 -4.23
C ASN A 53 1.14 -5.63 -5.53
N PHE A 54 0.06 -6.24 -6.03
CA PHE A 54 -0.71 -5.76 -7.17
C PHE A 54 -1.78 -4.80 -6.68
N LEU A 55 -1.81 -3.62 -7.28
CA LEU A 55 -2.74 -2.54 -7.02
C LEU A 55 -3.52 -2.26 -8.31
N CYS A 56 -4.83 -2.07 -8.18
CA CYS A 56 -5.65 -1.58 -9.28
C CYS A 56 -5.37 -0.08 -9.50
N ILE A 57 -5.20 0.34 -10.76
CA ILE A 57 -4.91 1.75 -11.10
C ILE A 57 -6.18 2.60 -10.99
N ASN A 58 -7.31 2.03 -11.37
CA ASN A 58 -8.64 2.60 -11.21
C ASN A 58 -9.50 1.59 -10.45
N PRO A 59 -9.29 1.43 -9.13
CA PRO A 59 -10.07 0.49 -8.34
C PRO A 59 -11.53 0.93 -8.36
N ARG A 60 -12.41 0.00 -8.69
CA ARG A 60 -13.81 0.11 -8.26
C ARG A 60 -13.82 -0.04 -6.73
N PRO A 61 -14.83 0.48 -6.01
CA PRO A 61 -14.95 0.27 -4.56
C PRO A 61 -14.90 -1.23 -4.18
N GLU A 62 -15.34 -2.10 -5.09
CA GLU A 62 -15.31 -3.56 -4.97
C GLU A 62 -13.90 -4.17 -5.11
N LEU A 63 -12.93 -3.41 -5.61
CA LEU A 63 -11.53 -3.80 -5.89
C LEU A 63 -10.53 -2.90 -5.16
N GLU A 64 -10.97 -2.17 -4.14
CA GLU A 64 -10.09 -1.43 -3.23
C GLU A 64 -9.38 -2.41 -2.30
N GLY A 65 -8.18 -2.83 -2.71
CA GLY A 65 -7.40 -3.80 -1.96
C GLY A 65 -5.98 -3.93 -2.47
N VAL A 66 -5.13 -4.48 -1.59
CA VAL A 66 -3.75 -4.81 -1.89
C VAL A 66 -3.66 -6.32 -2.12
N PHE A 67 -3.35 -6.73 -3.35
CA PHE A 67 -3.34 -8.14 -3.72
C PHE A 67 -1.91 -8.68 -3.74
N THR A 68 -1.63 -9.76 -3.02
CA THR A 68 -0.27 -10.33 -2.96
C THR A 68 0.13 -11.10 -4.23
N THR A 69 -0.85 -11.51 -5.04
CA THR A 69 -0.62 -12.20 -6.31
C THR A 69 -1.65 -11.77 -7.37
N ALA A 70 -1.28 -11.85 -8.64
CA ALA A 70 -2.20 -11.59 -9.75
C ALA A 70 -3.39 -12.58 -9.78
N PHE A 71 -3.19 -13.82 -9.32
CA PHE A 71 -4.22 -14.85 -9.27
C PHE A 71 -5.38 -14.46 -8.33
N ILE A 72 -5.08 -13.93 -7.15
CA ILE A 72 -6.12 -13.46 -6.22
C ILE A 72 -6.90 -12.30 -6.85
N LEU A 73 -6.20 -11.36 -7.48
CA LEU A 73 -6.84 -10.25 -8.21
C LEU A 73 -7.77 -10.78 -9.31
N HIS A 74 -7.33 -11.74 -10.11
CA HIS A 74 -8.15 -12.34 -11.18
C HIS A 74 -9.37 -13.06 -10.62
N ASN A 75 -9.24 -13.84 -9.55
CA ASN A 75 -10.37 -14.52 -8.92
C ASN A 75 -11.42 -13.54 -8.40
N VAL A 76 -11.01 -12.46 -7.73
CA VAL A 76 -11.95 -11.44 -7.26
C VAL A 76 -12.65 -10.76 -8.43
N VAL A 77 -11.92 -10.46 -9.51
CA VAL A 77 -12.51 -9.91 -10.74
C VAL A 77 -13.52 -10.89 -11.34
N ASP A 78 -13.22 -12.18 -11.39
CA ASP A 78 -14.13 -13.24 -11.85
C ASP A 78 -15.39 -13.36 -10.98
N GLU A 79 -15.25 -13.32 -9.66
CA GLU A 79 -16.39 -13.36 -8.75
C GLU A 79 -17.31 -12.14 -8.93
N LEU A 80 -16.73 -10.94 -9.06
CA LEU A 80 -17.50 -9.72 -9.34
C LEU A 80 -18.23 -9.79 -10.69
N GLU A 81 -17.61 -10.36 -11.72
CA GLU A 81 -18.29 -10.58 -13.00
C GLU A 81 -19.43 -11.58 -12.91
N ARG A 82 -19.31 -12.62 -12.08
CA ARG A 82 -20.41 -13.58 -11.83
C ARG A 82 -21.56 -12.97 -11.05
N LEU A 83 -21.27 -12.06 -10.13
CA LEU A 83 -22.27 -11.38 -9.30
C LEU A 83 -23.00 -10.25 -10.05
N LYS A 84 -22.45 -9.75 -11.16
CA LYS A 84 -23.15 -8.78 -12.00
C LYS A 84 -24.44 -9.41 -12.54
N PRO A 85 -25.62 -8.84 -12.26
CA PRO A 85 -26.86 -9.33 -12.86
C PRO A 85 -26.75 -9.19 -14.38
N LYS A 86 -26.91 -10.30 -15.10
CA LYS A 86 -27.10 -10.28 -16.55
C LYS A 86 -28.31 -9.40 -16.83
N LYS A 87 -28.06 -8.23 -17.42
CA LYS A 87 -29.10 -7.40 -18.03
C LYS A 87 -29.62 -8.07 -19.30
#